data_AF-A0A7K9IZ06-F1
#
_entry.id   AF-A0A7K9IZ06-F1
#
_cell.length_a   1.000
_cell.length_b   1.000
_cell.length_c   1.000
_cell.angle_alpha   90.00
_cell.angle_beta   90.00
_cell.angle_gamma   90.00
#
_symmetry.space_group_name_H-M   'P 1'
#
loop_
_entity.id
_entity.type
_entity.pdbx_description
1 polymer ?
#
loop_
_entity_poly.entity_id
_entity_poly.type
_entity_poly.pdbx_seq_one_letter_code
_entity_poly.pdbx_strand_id
1 'polypeptide(L)'
;GTKCPSGCRMQGLIDEKDQEFSHRIDKIKKLFSDNQNNYKKSNQIIVETVNVLKPNLDSAQQLDETYGRLSGELRRRIVTLKQRVVTQVNRIKALQSSIQEQVVEMKRLEVDIDIKIRACKGTCARSFDYKVDKESYDNIQKQLAQANSINMHPELQETTLSTLKMRPLKDSNVPDHFKHKPLPEMQALNIINNIKQMEVVLERPETDAKPSRGDSSYHT
;
A
#
# COMPACT_ATOMS: atom_id res chain seq x y z
N GLY A 1 21.71 -59.82 -60.28
CA GLY A 1 21.16 -59.51 -61.60
C GLY A 1 22.19 -59.85 -62.65
N THR A 2 21.79 -60.47 -63.76
CA THR A 2 22.70 -61.02 -64.79
C THR A 2 23.33 -59.96 -65.72
N LYS A 3 22.94 -58.68 -65.64
CA LYS A 3 23.57 -57.56 -66.32
C LYS A 3 23.86 -56.43 -65.33
N CYS A 4 25.10 -55.96 -65.28
CA CYS A 4 25.55 -54.87 -64.42
C CYS A 4 25.95 -53.64 -65.26
N PRO A 5 25.78 -52.42 -64.73
CA PRO A 5 26.26 -51.20 -65.38
C PRO A 5 27.80 -51.17 -65.46
N SER A 6 28.34 -50.35 -66.37
CA SER A 6 29.79 -50.19 -66.51
C SER A 6 30.42 -49.51 -65.28
N GLY A 7 31.62 -49.95 -64.91
CA GLY A 7 32.35 -49.42 -63.75
C GLY A 7 32.58 -47.90 -63.83
N CYS A 8 32.87 -47.36 -65.01
CA CYS A 8 33.02 -45.91 -65.21
C CYS A 8 31.73 -45.13 -64.92
N ARG A 9 30.56 -45.70 -65.25
CA ARG A 9 29.26 -45.06 -64.96
C ARG A 9 28.95 -45.10 -63.48
N MET A 10 29.27 -46.19 -62.80
CA MET A 10 29.11 -46.28 -61.34
C MET A 10 30.07 -45.34 -60.60
N GLN A 11 31.33 -45.27 -61.04
CA GLN A 11 32.31 -44.36 -60.44
C GLN A 11 31.88 -42.90 -60.57
N GLY A 12 31.43 -42.46 -61.76
CA GLY A 12 30.95 -41.10 -61.94
C GLY A 12 29.75 -40.73 -61.06
N LEU A 13 28.81 -41.66 -60.86
CA LEU A 13 27.66 -41.44 -59.96
C LEU A 13 28.07 -41.44 -58.48
N ILE A 14 29.06 -42.26 -58.10
CA ILE A 14 29.60 -42.28 -56.74
C ILE A 14 30.31 -40.95 -56.46
N ASP A 15 31.17 -40.50 -57.37
CA ASP A 15 31.94 -39.26 -57.23
C ASP A 15 31.01 -38.03 -57.20
N GLU A 16 29.99 -37.99 -58.07
CA GLU A 16 28.97 -36.92 -58.08
C GLU A 16 28.22 -36.85 -56.74
N LYS A 17 27.80 -38.00 -56.21
CA LYS A 17 27.09 -38.08 -54.94
C LYS A 17 27.98 -37.74 -53.75
N ASP A 18 29.23 -38.18 -53.77
CA ASP A 18 30.19 -37.89 -52.71
C ASP A 18 30.52 -36.39 -52.67
N GLN A 19 30.60 -35.74 -53.84
CA GLN A 19 30.75 -34.28 -53.93
C GLN A 19 29.51 -33.53 -53.44
N GLU A 20 28.29 -34.00 -53.78
CA GLU A 20 27.03 -33.43 -53.29
C GLU A 20 26.92 -33.52 -51.76
N PHE A 21 27.25 -34.69 -51.19
CA PHE A 21 27.24 -34.89 -49.74
C PHE A 21 28.33 -34.09 -49.04
N SER A 22 29.54 -34.03 -49.59
CA SER A 22 30.62 -33.21 -49.04
C SER A 22 30.23 -31.74 -48.96
N HIS A 23 29.65 -31.18 -50.03
CA HIS A 23 29.16 -29.80 -50.04
C HIS A 23 28.04 -29.56 -49.01
N ARG A 24 27.11 -30.52 -48.85
CA ARG A 24 26.07 -30.44 -47.82
C ARG A 24 26.65 -30.48 -46.41
N ILE A 25 27.61 -31.36 -46.16
CA ILE A 25 28.28 -31.49 -44.87
C ILE A 25 29.01 -30.19 -44.52
N ASP A 26 29.72 -29.59 -45.46
CA ASP A 26 30.42 -28.32 -45.24
C ASP A 26 29.46 -27.16 -44.97
N LYS A 27 28.31 -27.13 -45.65
CA LYS A 27 27.25 -26.17 -45.36
C LYS A 27 26.71 -26.35 -43.94
N ILE A 28 26.48 -27.59 -43.50
CA ILE A 28 26.01 -27.90 -42.14
C ILE A 28 27.07 -27.49 -41.10
N LYS A 29 28.34 -27.81 -41.33
CA LYS A 29 29.45 -27.40 -40.44
C LYS A 29 29.56 -25.88 -40.32
N LYS A 30 29.41 -25.16 -41.43
CA LYS A 30 29.42 -23.69 -41.45
C LYS A 30 28.25 -23.14 -40.64
N LEU A 31 27.03 -23.60 -40.90
CA LEU A 31 25.85 -23.19 -40.15
C LEU A 31 25.97 -23.50 -38.65
N PHE A 32 26.56 -24.64 -38.30
CA PHE A 32 26.79 -25.01 -36.91
C PHE A 32 27.77 -24.04 -36.22
N SER A 33 28.90 -23.72 -36.86
CA SER A 33 29.88 -22.75 -36.35
C SER A 33 29.29 -21.35 -36.21
N ASP A 34 28.55 -20.90 -37.23
CA ASP A 34 27.88 -19.59 -37.22
C ASP A 34 26.85 -19.51 -36.07
N ASN A 35 26.06 -20.57 -35.87
CA ASN A 35 25.06 -20.60 -34.80
C ASN A 35 25.72 -20.65 -33.41
N GLN A 36 26.82 -21.38 -33.24
CA GLN A 36 27.59 -21.41 -31.99
C GLN A 36 28.19 -20.04 -31.65
N ASN A 37 28.71 -19.33 -32.65
CA ASN A 37 29.24 -17.98 -32.46
C ASN A 37 28.13 -16.96 -32.13
N ASN A 38 26.98 -17.07 -32.80
CA ASN A 38 25.82 -16.23 -32.51
C ASN A 38 25.27 -16.48 -31.11
N TYR A 39 25.26 -17.73 -30.65
CA TYR A 39 24.89 -18.08 -29.28
C TYR A 39 25.82 -17.43 -28.25
N LYS A 40 27.16 -17.49 -28.45
CA LYS A 40 28.14 -16.84 -27.57
C LYS A 40 27.93 -15.33 -27.48
N LYS A 41 27.74 -14.67 -28.63
CA LYS A 41 27.45 -13.22 -28.68
C LYS A 41 26.14 -12.88 -27.95
N SER A 42 25.10 -13.67 -28.18
CA SER A 42 23.81 -13.49 -27.52
C SER A 42 23.93 -13.65 -26.00
N ASN A 43 24.68 -14.66 -25.54
CA ASN A 43 24.92 -14.87 -24.11
C ASN A 43 25.67 -13.69 -23.48
N GLN A 44 26.69 -13.15 -24.17
CA GLN A 44 27.40 -11.96 -23.69
C GLN A 44 26.46 -10.76 -23.52
N ILE A 45 25.61 -10.47 -24.52
CA ILE A 45 24.64 -9.38 -24.46
C ILE A 45 23.65 -9.59 -23.30
N ILE A 46 23.21 -10.84 -23.08
CA ILE A 46 22.33 -11.18 -21.95
C ILE A 46 23.02 -10.91 -20.62
N VAL A 47 24.27 -11.35 -20.44
CA VAL A 47 25.05 -11.12 -19.21
C VAL A 47 25.25 -9.63 -18.96
N GLU A 48 25.63 -8.85 -19.97
CA GLU A 48 25.81 -7.40 -19.85
C GLU A 48 24.50 -6.70 -19.46
N THR A 49 23.40 -7.04 -20.14
CA THR A 49 22.07 -6.47 -19.84
C THR A 49 21.64 -6.79 -18.42
N VAL A 50 21.82 -8.03 -17.99
CA VAL A 50 21.48 -8.47 -16.62
C VAL A 50 22.34 -7.76 -15.58
N ASN A 51 23.64 -7.58 -15.83
CA ASN A 51 24.53 -6.87 -14.90
C ASN A 51 24.15 -5.40 -14.72
N VAL A 52 23.61 -4.76 -15.77
CA VAL A 52 23.09 -3.39 -15.69
C VAL A 52 21.76 -3.33 -14.95
N LEU A 53 20.86 -4.28 -15.18
CA LEU A 53 19.52 -4.28 -14.59
C LEU A 53 19.52 -4.70 -13.11
N LYS A 54 20.36 -5.66 -12.72
CA LYS A 54 20.41 -6.24 -11.37
C LYS A 54 20.47 -5.19 -10.24
N PRO A 55 21.43 -4.25 -10.21
CA PRO A 55 21.52 -3.29 -9.10
C PRO A 55 20.30 -2.35 -9.05
N ASN A 56 19.72 -2.00 -10.21
CA ASN A 56 18.54 -1.15 -10.27
C ASN A 56 17.31 -1.86 -9.71
N LEU A 57 17.16 -3.16 -9.98
CA LEU A 57 16.08 -3.99 -9.45
C LEU A 57 16.21 -4.19 -7.94
N ASP A 58 17.42 -4.47 -7.46
CA ASP A 58 17.69 -4.60 -6.02
C ASP A 58 17.41 -3.28 -5.28
N SER A 59 17.81 -2.14 -5.88
CA SER A 59 17.53 -0.81 -5.33
C SER A 59 16.05 -0.46 -5.33
N ALA A 60 15.31 -0.80 -6.40
CA ALA A 60 13.87 -0.60 -6.49
C ALA A 60 13.13 -1.42 -5.41
N GLN A 61 13.55 -2.67 -5.19
CA GLN A 61 12.96 -3.50 -4.13
C GLN A 61 13.17 -2.89 -2.73
N GLN A 62 14.36 -2.37 -2.45
CA GLN A 62 14.64 -1.69 -1.17
C GLN A 62 13.80 -0.42 -1.00
N LEU A 63 13.57 0.33 -2.08
CA LEU A 63 12.72 1.52 -2.08
C LEU A 63 11.27 1.14 -1.70
N ASP A 64 10.74 0.09 -2.32
CA ASP A 64 9.38 -0.40 -2.06
C ASP A 64 9.23 -0.91 -0.61
N GLU A 65 10.20 -1.66 -0.10
CA GLU A 65 10.22 -2.11 1.30
C GLU A 65 10.26 -0.92 2.28
N THR A 66 11.07 0.09 1.98
CA THR A 66 11.20 1.31 2.78
C THR A 66 9.90 2.12 2.77
N TYR A 67 9.30 2.30 1.60
CA TYR A 67 8.02 2.99 1.44
C TYR A 67 6.90 2.27 2.21
N GLY A 68 6.83 0.94 2.11
CA GLY A 68 5.87 0.11 2.85
C GLY A 68 5.99 0.29 4.37
N ARG A 69 7.21 0.33 4.90
CA ARG A 69 7.45 0.55 6.33
C ARG A 69 7.07 1.97 6.77
N LEU A 70 7.51 3.00 6.04
CA LEU A 70 7.27 4.40 6.38
C LEU A 70 5.79 4.76 6.29
N SER A 71 5.10 4.33 5.23
CA SER A 71 3.66 4.56 5.06
C SER A 71 2.85 3.85 6.15
N GLY A 72 3.24 2.63 6.54
CA GLY A 72 2.64 1.91 7.65
C GLY A 72 2.81 2.62 9.00
N GLU A 73 4.00 3.12 9.29
CA GLU A 73 4.28 3.85 10.53
C GLU A 73 3.52 5.19 10.58
N LEU A 74 3.57 5.97 9.50
CA LEU A 74 2.89 7.26 9.40
C LEU A 74 1.38 7.09 9.64
N ARG A 75 0.76 6.07 9.03
CA ARG A 75 -0.64 5.72 9.25
C ARG A 75 -0.93 5.44 10.72
N ARG A 76 -0.12 4.61 11.39
CA ARG A 76 -0.32 4.27 12.81
C ARG A 76 -0.29 5.53 13.68
N ARG A 77 0.65 6.44 13.40
CA ARG A 77 0.75 7.74 14.10
C ARG A 77 -0.47 8.63 13.83
N ILE A 78 -0.90 8.75 12.57
CA ILE A 78 -2.09 9.54 12.18
C ILE A 78 -3.36 9.00 12.84
N VAL A 79 -3.58 7.68 12.83
CA VAL A 79 -4.76 7.06 13.46
C VAL A 79 -4.75 7.30 14.98
N THR A 80 -3.59 7.13 15.62
CA THR A 80 -3.44 7.38 17.06
C THR A 80 -3.71 8.85 17.39
N LEU A 81 -3.20 9.77 16.57
CA LEU A 81 -3.42 11.20 16.75
C LEU A 81 -4.89 11.57 16.53
N LYS A 82 -5.53 11.04 15.49
CA LYS A 82 -6.98 11.21 15.23
C LYS A 82 -7.79 10.78 16.45
N GLN A 83 -7.53 9.60 17.01
CA GLN A 83 -8.23 9.13 18.20
C GLN A 83 -8.06 10.09 19.39
N ARG A 84 -6.82 10.55 19.64
CA ARG A 84 -6.54 11.49 20.73
C ARG A 84 -7.23 12.83 20.53
N VAL A 85 -7.23 13.37 19.32
CA VAL A 85 -7.90 14.63 18.97
C VAL A 85 -9.40 14.52 19.18
N VAL A 86 -10.03 13.44 18.71
CA VAL A 86 -11.47 13.21 18.91
C VAL A 86 -11.82 13.15 20.41
N THR A 87 -11.05 12.41 21.21
CA THR A 87 -11.27 12.36 22.67
C THR A 87 -11.15 13.73 23.33
N GLN A 88 -10.15 14.53 22.94
CA GLN A 88 -9.95 15.87 23.52
C GLN A 88 -11.04 16.85 23.10
N VAL A 89 -11.47 16.82 21.82
CA VAL A 89 -12.59 17.64 21.33
C VAL A 89 -13.88 17.28 22.07
N ASN A 90 -14.17 15.99 22.24
CA ASN A 90 -15.35 15.54 22.99
C ASN A 90 -15.30 16.02 24.45
N ARG A 91 -14.12 15.96 25.09
CA ARG A 91 -13.93 16.48 26.45
C ARG A 91 -14.15 17.99 26.52
N ILE A 92 -13.63 18.76 25.57
CA ILE A 92 -13.82 20.23 25.51
C ILE A 92 -15.30 20.56 25.36
N LYS A 93 -16.02 19.90 24.45
CA LYS A 93 -17.46 20.11 24.27
C LYS A 93 -18.28 19.79 25.52
N ALA A 94 -17.96 18.69 26.21
CA ALA A 94 -18.62 18.34 27.46
C ALA A 94 -18.41 19.42 28.54
N LEU A 95 -17.17 19.90 28.69
CA LEU A 95 -16.85 20.99 29.61
C LEU A 95 -17.56 22.28 29.23
N GLN A 96 -17.62 22.60 27.95
CA GLN A 96 -18.28 23.81 27.45
C GLN A 96 -19.78 23.80 27.73
N SER A 97 -20.46 22.67 27.53
CA SER A 97 -21.87 22.48 27.88
C SER A 97 -22.10 22.62 29.39
N SER A 98 -21.22 22.01 30.20
CA SER A 98 -21.31 22.09 31.66
C SER A 98 -21.11 23.52 32.18
N ILE A 99 -20.13 24.25 31.64
CA ILE A 99 -19.91 25.67 31.98
C ILE A 99 -21.11 26.51 31.55
N GLN A 100 -21.70 26.23 30.39
CA GLN A 100 -22.88 26.95 29.90
C GLN A 100 -24.06 26.81 30.87
N GLU A 101 -24.34 25.59 31.32
CA GLU A 101 -25.38 25.31 32.31
C GLU A 101 -25.08 26.00 33.65
N GLN A 102 -23.84 25.90 34.12
CA GLN A 102 -23.41 26.53 35.37
C GLN A 102 -23.57 28.06 35.34
N VAL A 103 -23.21 28.73 34.24
CA VAL A 103 -23.35 30.18 34.11
C VAL A 103 -24.83 30.61 34.17
N VAL A 104 -25.73 29.85 33.56
CA VAL A 104 -27.17 30.10 33.61
C VAL A 104 -27.71 29.93 35.03
N GLU A 105 -27.26 28.88 35.74
CA GLU A 105 -27.65 28.63 37.12
C GLU A 105 -27.14 29.72 38.06
N MET A 106 -25.86 30.10 37.95
CA MET A 106 -25.26 31.18 38.74
C MET A 106 -26.00 32.51 38.54
N LYS A 107 -26.32 32.88 37.29
CA LYS A 107 -27.10 34.09 37.00
C LYS A 107 -28.47 34.08 37.67
N ARG A 108 -29.16 32.93 37.68
CA ARG A 108 -30.47 32.78 38.35
C ARG A 108 -30.35 32.87 39.87
N LEU A 109 -29.36 32.18 40.43
CA LEU A 109 -29.10 32.13 41.86
C LEU A 109 -28.67 33.50 42.40
N GLU A 110 -27.88 34.26 41.65
CA GLU A 110 -27.48 35.62 42.05
C GLU A 110 -28.67 36.59 42.11
N VAL A 111 -29.59 36.51 41.15
CA VAL A 111 -30.83 37.29 41.18
C VAL A 111 -31.74 36.87 42.34
N ASP A 112 -31.84 35.57 42.63
CA ASP A 112 -32.59 35.07 43.78
C ASP A 112 -32.00 35.56 45.12
N ILE A 113 -30.67 35.53 45.26
CA ILE A 113 -29.96 36.07 46.43
C ILE A 113 -30.21 37.57 46.58
N ASP A 114 -30.15 38.35 45.50
CA ASP A 114 -30.43 39.79 45.52
C ASP A 114 -31.84 40.09 46.05
N ILE A 115 -32.85 39.35 45.56
CA ILE A 115 -34.23 39.47 46.04
C ILE A 115 -34.32 39.12 47.52
N LYS A 116 -33.68 38.02 47.95
CA LYS A 116 -33.67 37.58 49.35
C LYS A 116 -32.99 38.58 50.28
N ILE A 117 -31.86 39.16 49.88
CA ILE A 117 -31.16 40.20 50.65
C ILE A 117 -32.04 41.45 50.76
N ARG A 118 -32.68 41.86 49.67
CA ARG A 118 -33.58 43.03 49.65
C ARG A 118 -34.80 42.83 50.57
N ALA A 119 -35.36 41.62 50.59
CA ALA A 119 -36.49 41.28 51.46
C ALA A 119 -36.16 41.45 52.95
N CYS A 120 -34.91 41.21 53.37
CA CYS A 120 -34.47 41.39 54.75
C CYS A 120 -34.49 42.85 55.24
N LYS A 121 -34.60 43.85 54.34
CA LYS A 121 -34.63 45.28 54.71
C LYS A 121 -35.79 45.63 55.65
N GLY A 122 -36.90 44.88 55.60
CA GLY A 122 -38.07 45.08 56.47
C GLY A 122 -38.04 44.30 57.78
N THR A 123 -37.14 43.32 57.91
CA THR A 123 -37.12 42.37 59.05
C THR A 123 -35.83 42.43 59.87
N CYS A 124 -34.73 42.90 59.30
CA CYS A 124 -33.42 42.96 59.95
C CYS A 124 -33.03 44.39 60.35
N ALA A 125 -32.21 44.52 61.42
CA ALA A 125 -31.77 45.81 61.93
C ALA A 125 -30.85 46.59 60.96
N ARG A 126 -30.21 45.91 60.01
CA ARG A 126 -29.35 46.50 58.97
C ARG A 126 -29.65 45.84 57.63
N SER A 127 -29.62 46.63 56.56
CA SER A 127 -29.76 46.16 55.18
C SER A 127 -28.45 46.29 54.42
N PHE A 128 -28.16 45.32 53.55
CA PHE A 128 -27.02 45.34 52.63
C PHE A 128 -27.52 45.69 51.23
N ASP A 129 -26.91 46.70 50.58
CA ASP A 129 -27.25 47.08 49.21
C ASP A 129 -26.38 46.29 48.22
N TYR A 130 -26.88 45.12 47.83
CA TYR A 130 -26.27 44.28 46.80
C TYR A 130 -26.77 44.69 45.41
N LYS A 131 -25.88 44.67 44.41
CA LYS A 131 -26.21 44.97 43.01
C LYS A 131 -25.70 43.85 42.13
N VAL A 132 -26.62 43.23 41.40
CA VAL A 132 -26.33 42.17 40.43
C VAL A 132 -25.68 42.77 39.19
N ASP A 133 -24.54 42.23 38.78
CA ASP A 133 -23.86 42.61 37.54
C ASP A 133 -24.38 41.77 36.37
N LYS A 134 -25.42 42.27 35.70
CA LYS A 134 -26.04 41.59 34.55
C LYS A 134 -25.15 41.60 33.30
N GLU A 135 -24.32 42.62 33.14
CA GLU A 135 -23.53 42.86 31.94
C GLU A 135 -22.37 41.86 31.85
N SER A 136 -21.74 41.55 32.98
CA SER A 136 -20.69 40.53 33.06
C SER A 136 -21.19 39.15 32.63
N TYR A 137 -22.35 38.71 33.11
CA TYR A 137 -22.94 37.43 32.69
C TYR A 137 -23.27 37.38 31.19
N ASP A 138 -23.78 38.48 30.63
CA ASP A 138 -24.09 38.55 29.20
C ASP A 138 -22.81 38.52 28.35
N ASN A 139 -21.72 39.13 28.83
CA ASN A 139 -20.41 39.05 28.18
C ASN A 139 -19.84 37.63 28.20
N ILE A 140 -19.89 36.94 29.34
CA ILE A 140 -19.48 35.53 29.48
C ILE A 140 -20.29 34.65 28.51
N GLN A 141 -21.60 34.86 28.43
CA GLN A 141 -22.47 34.09 27.54
C GLN A 141 -22.13 34.32 26.05
N LYS A 142 -21.81 35.56 25.66
CA LYS A 142 -21.34 35.89 24.30
C LYS A 142 -20.01 35.20 23.99
N GLN A 143 -19.05 35.23 24.91
CA GLN A 143 -17.75 34.55 24.74
C GLN A 143 -17.92 33.03 24.61
N LEU A 144 -18.80 32.43 25.40
CA LEU A 144 -19.05 30.99 25.35
C LEU A 144 -19.77 30.57 24.05
N ALA A 145 -20.70 31.39 23.57
CA ALA A 145 -21.35 31.20 22.28
C ALA A 145 -20.35 31.33 21.12
N GLN A 146 -19.43 32.30 21.20
CA GLN A 146 -18.34 32.45 20.23
C GLN A 146 -17.43 31.22 20.23
N ALA A 147 -17.03 30.72 21.40
CA ALA A 147 -16.22 29.49 21.50
C ALA A 147 -16.96 28.26 20.94
N ASN A 148 -18.28 28.17 21.11
CA ASN A 148 -19.12 27.06 20.60
C ASN A 148 -19.24 27.11 19.07
N SER A 149 -19.13 28.30 18.48
CA SER A 149 -19.17 28.48 17.03
C SER A 149 -17.90 28.00 16.32
N ILE A 150 -16.80 27.82 17.06
CA ILE A 150 -15.56 27.29 16.50
C ILE A 150 -15.78 25.83 16.15
N ASN A 151 -15.71 25.53 14.85
CA ASN A 151 -15.89 24.17 14.39
C ASN A 151 -14.68 23.31 14.77
N MET A 152 -14.77 22.66 15.93
CA MET A 152 -13.79 21.70 16.40
C MET A 152 -14.06 20.29 15.85
N HIS A 153 -15.11 20.08 15.05
CA HIS A 153 -15.24 18.83 14.34
C HIS A 153 -14.22 18.83 13.21
N PRO A 154 -13.24 17.92 13.24
CA PRO A 154 -12.74 17.49 11.97
C PRO A 154 -13.89 16.72 11.30
N GLU A 155 -14.33 17.10 10.11
CA GLU A 155 -14.94 16.17 9.14
C GLU A 155 -13.88 15.12 8.72
N LEU A 156 -13.20 14.52 9.69
CA LEU A 156 -12.41 13.32 9.52
C LEU A 156 -13.41 12.19 9.40
N GLN A 157 -14.08 12.16 8.25
CA GLN A 157 -14.92 11.08 7.78
C GLN A 157 -14.37 9.73 8.26
N GLU A 158 -15.29 8.83 8.54
CA GLU A 158 -15.06 7.41 8.79
C GLU A 158 -14.45 6.67 7.59
N THR A 159 -13.91 7.40 6.60
CA THR A 159 -12.96 6.89 5.62
C THR A 159 -11.66 6.54 6.35
N THR A 160 -11.77 5.44 7.06
CA THR A 160 -10.71 4.51 7.35
C THR A 160 -9.82 4.45 6.10
N LEU A 161 -8.60 4.96 6.24
CA LEU A 161 -7.70 5.12 5.11
C LEU A 161 -7.54 3.75 4.43
N SER A 162 -7.82 3.64 3.13
CA SER A 162 -7.56 2.41 2.38
C SER A 162 -6.07 2.08 2.49
N THR A 163 -5.75 0.82 2.76
CA THR A 163 -4.36 0.39 2.99
C THR A 163 -3.78 -0.05 1.68
N LEU A 164 -2.84 0.72 1.13
CA LEU A 164 -1.98 0.21 0.06
C LEU A 164 -0.97 -0.74 0.71
N LYS A 165 -1.17 -2.06 0.57
CA LYS A 165 -0.21 -3.07 1.04
C LYS A 165 0.57 -3.60 -0.16
N MET A 166 1.89 -3.48 -0.07
CA MET A 166 2.82 -4.20 -0.94
C MET A 166 2.96 -5.62 -0.38
N ARG A 167 2.60 -6.63 -1.16
CA ARG A 167 2.82 -8.05 -0.80
C ARG A 167 3.64 -8.74 -1.87
N PRO A 168 4.55 -9.65 -1.53
CA PRO A 168 5.19 -10.49 -2.54
C PRO A 168 4.12 -11.35 -3.21
N LEU A 169 4.11 -11.34 -4.55
CA LEU A 169 3.27 -12.18 -5.38
C LEU A 169 3.59 -13.64 -5.04
N LYS A 170 2.61 -14.37 -4.49
CA LYS A 170 2.84 -15.71 -3.93
C LYS A 170 3.14 -16.78 -4.98
N ASP A 171 2.72 -16.56 -6.22
CA ASP A 171 2.91 -17.53 -7.29
C ASP A 171 3.42 -16.83 -8.56
N SER A 172 4.53 -17.34 -9.08
CA SER A 172 4.97 -17.02 -10.43
C SER A 172 3.86 -17.47 -11.39
N ASN A 173 3.13 -16.52 -12.00
CA ASN A 173 2.09 -16.77 -13.01
C ASN A 173 2.61 -17.49 -14.28
N VAL A 174 3.86 -17.92 -14.30
CA VAL A 174 4.47 -18.69 -15.37
C VAL A 174 4.47 -20.17 -14.97
N PRO A 175 3.63 -21.01 -15.60
CA PRO A 175 3.65 -22.45 -15.38
C PRO A 175 5.06 -23.01 -15.58
N ASP A 176 5.48 -23.95 -14.73
CA ASP A 176 6.87 -24.44 -14.69
C ASP A 176 7.36 -25.05 -16.02
N HIS A 177 6.46 -25.49 -16.89
CA HIS A 177 6.81 -26.01 -18.23
C HIS A 177 7.26 -24.92 -19.22
N PHE A 178 6.96 -23.65 -18.96
CA PHE A 178 7.50 -22.52 -19.73
C PHE A 178 8.84 -22.01 -19.17
N LYS A 179 9.25 -22.47 -17.99
CA LYS A 179 10.56 -22.15 -17.40
C LYS A 179 11.61 -23.05 -18.02
N HIS A 180 12.24 -22.59 -19.09
CA HIS A 180 13.42 -23.26 -19.61
C HIS A 180 14.52 -23.26 -18.53
N LYS A 181 14.99 -24.45 -18.13
CA LYS A 181 16.21 -24.57 -17.33
C LYS A 181 17.32 -23.88 -18.11
N PRO A 182 17.92 -22.78 -17.61
CA PRO A 182 19.05 -22.18 -18.28
C PRO A 182 20.15 -23.24 -18.39
N LEU A 183 20.76 -23.36 -19.57
CA LEU A 183 21.98 -24.16 -19.70
C LEU A 183 23.04 -23.64 -18.70
N PRO A 184 24.01 -24.47 -18.29
CA PRO A 184 25.05 -24.08 -17.32
C PRO A 184 25.81 -22.79 -17.67
N GLU A 185 25.85 -22.39 -18.95
CA GLU A 185 26.46 -21.13 -19.44
C GLU A 185 25.58 -19.89 -19.30
N MET A 186 24.28 -20.05 -19.01
CA MET A 186 23.27 -18.97 -18.90
C MET A 186 22.92 -18.62 -17.44
N GLN A 187 23.83 -18.89 -16.50
CA GLN A 187 23.65 -18.64 -15.06
C GLN A 187 23.26 -17.19 -14.73
N ALA A 188 23.61 -16.21 -15.56
CA ALA A 188 23.18 -14.82 -15.39
C ALA A 188 21.65 -14.67 -15.37
N LEU A 189 20.90 -15.50 -16.09
CA LEU A 189 19.44 -15.45 -16.08
C LEU A 189 18.82 -15.91 -14.75
N ASN A 190 19.57 -16.58 -13.87
CA ASN A 190 19.08 -16.91 -12.52
C ASN A 190 18.79 -15.67 -11.67
N ILE A 191 19.29 -14.49 -12.07
CA ILE A 191 19.01 -13.24 -11.38
C ILE A 191 17.52 -12.88 -11.45
N ILE A 192 16.83 -13.26 -12.53
CA ILE A 192 15.39 -13.01 -12.70
C ILE A 192 14.58 -13.84 -11.69
N ASN A 193 15.08 -15.02 -11.28
CA ASN A 193 14.42 -15.85 -10.27
C ASN A 193 14.52 -15.27 -8.85
N ASN A 194 15.49 -14.40 -8.59
CA ASN A 194 15.69 -13.79 -7.27
C ASN A 194 14.86 -12.51 -7.08
N ILE A 195 14.26 -11.98 -8.14
CA ILE A 195 13.42 -10.80 -8.07
C ILE A 195 12.05 -11.21 -7.53
N LYS A 196 11.71 -10.71 -6.33
CA LYS A 196 10.36 -10.88 -5.79
C LYS A 196 9.44 -9.91 -6.52
N GLN A 197 8.50 -10.43 -7.30
CA GLN A 197 7.41 -9.62 -7.82
C GLN A 197 6.54 -9.18 -6.64
N MET A 198 6.21 -7.90 -6.59
CA MET A 198 5.37 -7.31 -5.55
C MET A 198 4.02 -6.93 -6.16
N GLU A 199 2.94 -7.27 -5.46
CA GLU A 199 1.58 -6.88 -5.78
C GLU A 199 1.16 -5.72 -4.86
N VAL A 200 0.58 -4.69 -5.47
CA VAL A 200 0.05 -3.54 -4.75
C VAL A 200 -1.44 -3.74 -4.55
N VAL A 201 -1.84 -4.16 -3.34
CA VAL A 201 -3.23 -4.41 -3.01
C VAL A 201 -3.78 -3.26 -2.19
N LEU A 202 -4.84 -2.63 -2.69
CA LEU A 202 -5.61 -1.64 -1.93
C LEU A 202 -6.63 -2.37 -1.05
N GLU A 203 -6.25 -2.69 0.18
CA GLU A 203 -7.17 -3.27 1.15
C GLU A 203 -8.12 -2.20 1.68
N ARG A 204 -9.42 -2.40 1.43
CA ARG A 204 -10.44 -1.61 2.08
C ARG A 204 -10.50 -1.94 3.58
N PRO A 205 -10.82 -0.96 4.42
CA PRO A 205 -11.04 -1.14 5.84
C PRO A 205 -12.08 -2.24 6.12
N GLU A 206 -11.75 -3.15 7.04
CA GLU A 206 -12.59 -4.27 7.46
C GLU A 206 -13.82 -3.81 8.25
N THR A 207 -14.77 -3.15 7.59
CA THR A 207 -16.12 -2.93 8.15
C THR A 207 -17.19 -3.70 7.38
N ASP A 208 -16.84 -4.32 6.24
CA ASP A 208 -17.74 -5.13 5.40
C ASP A 208 -17.20 -6.54 5.07
N ALA A 209 -16.37 -7.12 5.95
CA ALA A 209 -16.04 -8.54 5.83
C ALA A 209 -17.17 -9.38 6.45
N LYS A 210 -18.17 -9.72 5.63
CA LYS A 210 -19.14 -10.78 5.92
C LYS A 210 -18.42 -12.02 6.48
N PRO A 211 -18.97 -12.72 7.48
CA PRO A 211 -18.34 -13.91 8.02
C PRO A 211 -18.21 -14.96 6.91
N SER A 212 -16.98 -15.44 6.72
CA SER A 212 -16.63 -16.54 5.84
C SER A 212 -17.56 -17.72 6.13
N ARG A 213 -18.45 -18.01 5.18
CA ARG A 213 -19.42 -19.09 5.29
C ARG A 213 -18.75 -20.37 4.83
N GLY A 214 -18.27 -21.14 5.81
CA GLY A 214 -18.35 -22.60 5.87
C GLY A 214 -17.64 -23.40 4.79
N ASP A 215 -16.60 -24.10 5.23
CA ASP A 215 -16.24 -25.43 4.74
C ASP A 215 -17.47 -26.24 4.29
N SER A 216 -17.39 -26.82 3.09
CA SER A 216 -18.09 -28.05 2.78
C SER A 216 -17.22 -28.85 1.83
N SER A 217 -16.42 -29.70 2.45
CA SER A 217 -15.89 -30.91 1.84
C SER A 217 -17.06 -31.81 1.45
N TYR A 218 -17.13 -32.16 0.16
CA TYR A 218 -17.80 -33.40 -0.27
C TYR A 218 -17.00 -34.02 -1.40
N HIS A 219 -16.15 -34.97 -1.03
CA HIS A 219 -15.89 -36.16 -1.83
C HIS A 219 -16.91 -37.21 -1.39
N THR A 220 -17.76 -37.69 -2.28
CA THR A 220 -17.74 -39.05 -2.88
C THR A 220 -18.77 -39.08 -4.00
#